data_AF-A0A7W1PWX1-F1
#
_entry.id   AF-A0A7W1PWX1-F1
#
_cell.length_a   1.000
_cell.length_b   1.000
_cell.length_c   1.000
_cell.angle_alpha   90.00
_cell.angle_beta   90.00
_cell.angle_gamma   90.00
#
_symmetry.space_group_name_H-M   'P 1'
#
loop_
_entity.id
_entity.type
_entity.pdbx_description
1 polymer ?
#
loop_
_entity_poly.entity_id
_entity_poly.type
_entity_poly.pdbx_seq_one_letter_code
_entity_poly.pdbx_strand_id
1 'polypeptide(L)' 'MKKKLFFLLAILFSSIAVFAQPQKIVADKIVGIVGDRIILYSDIKNTIADAARQGTAVPANAECQIIEQALISKMLMLQA' A
#
# COMPACT_ATOMS: atom_id res chain seq x y z
N MET A 1 -7.27 22.26 48.38
CA MET A 1 -6.06 22.15 47.52
C MET A 1 -5.74 20.71 47.11
N LYS A 2 -5.83 19.72 48.00
CA LYS A 2 -5.56 18.30 47.71
C LYS A 2 -6.40 17.70 46.55
N LYS A 3 -7.68 18.08 46.42
CA LYS A 3 -8.57 17.62 45.32
C LYS A 3 -8.16 18.15 43.93
N LYS A 4 -7.68 19.40 43.85
CA LYS A 4 -7.17 19.97 42.58
C LYS A 4 -5.85 19.32 42.16
N LEU A 5 -4.99 19.01 43.15
CA LEU A 5 -3.73 18.30 42.91
C LEU A 5 -3.97 16.87 42.39
N PHE A 6 -4.96 16.17 42.95
CA PHE A 6 -5.36 14.84 42.47
C PHE A 6 -5.88 14.86 41.03
N PHE A 7 -6.68 15.88 40.68
CA PHE A 7 -7.20 16.04 39.32
C PHE A 7 -6.09 16.33 38.30
N LEU A 8 -5.09 17.13 38.69
CA LEU A 8 -3.95 17.49 37.85
C LEU A 8 -3.03 16.28 37.60
N LEU A 9 -2.85 15.44 38.63
CA LEU A 9 -2.08 14.20 38.52
C LEU A 9 -2.76 13.16 37.62
N ALA A 10 -4.09 13.07 37.64
CA ALA A 10 -4.86 12.17 36.79
C ALA A 10 -4.74 12.53 35.30
N ILE A 11 -4.74 13.83 34.96
CA ILE A 11 -4.58 14.30 33.59
C ILE A 11 -3.17 14.00 33.06
N LEU A 12 -2.14 14.16 33.91
CA LEU A 12 -0.74 13.86 33.55
C LEU A 12 -0.51 12.36 33.28
N PHE A 13 -1.25 11.47 33.97
CA PHE A 13 -1.16 10.03 33.74
C PHE A 13 -1.87 9.56 32.47
N SER A 14 -2.86 10.33 31.97
CA SER A 14 -3.60 9.98 30.75
C SER A 14 -2.78 10.13 29.46
N SER A 15 -1.70 10.92 29.46
CA SER A 15 -0.84 11.11 28.28
C SER A 15 0.11 9.94 27.98
N ILE A 16 0.30 9.03 28.95
CA ILE A 16 1.21 7.87 28.81
C ILE A 16 0.56 6.75 27.98
N ALA A 17 -0.77 6.78 27.81
CA ALA A 17 -1.55 5.78 27.08
C ALA A 17 -1.67 6.03 25.57
N VAL A 18 -1.02 7.08 25.04
CA VAL A 18 -0.96 7.30 23.59
C VAL A 18 0.12 6.38 23.02
N PHE A 19 -0.22 5.10 22.85
CA PHE A 19 0.50 4.22 21.95
C PHE A 19 0.36 4.82 20.54
N ALA A 20 1.39 5.56 20.11
CA ALA A 20 1.56 5.91 18.72
C ALA A 20 1.47 4.61 17.92
N GLN A 21 0.49 4.53 17.02
CA GLN A 21 0.21 3.34 16.24
C GLN A 21 1.53 2.80 15.69
N PRO A 22 1.88 1.52 15.95
CA PRO A 22 3.10 0.95 15.41
C PRO A 22 3.05 1.21 13.91
N GLN A 23 4.01 1.98 13.39
CA GLN A 23 4.06 2.31 11.98
C GLN A 23 4.16 0.98 11.24
N LYS A 24 3.01 0.53 10.72
CA LYS A 24 2.93 -0.67 9.93
C LYS A 24 3.73 -0.34 8.69
N ILE A 25 4.96 -0.85 8.61
CA ILE A 25 5.83 -0.62 7.47
C ILE A 25 5.06 -1.10 6.24
N VAL A 26 4.60 -0.16 5.42
CA VAL A 26 3.91 -0.45 4.16
C VAL A 26 5.00 -0.77 3.15
N ALA A 27 5.45 -2.02 3.17
CA ALA A 27 6.39 -2.53 2.18
C ALA A 27 5.63 -3.23 1.06
N ASP A 28 5.82 -2.75 -0.16
CA ASP A 28 5.27 -3.39 -1.35
C ASP A 28 6.22 -4.45 -1.89
N LYS A 29 5.67 -5.58 -2.33
CA LYS A 29 6.42 -6.65 -2.98
C LYS A 29 6.74 -6.25 -4.43
N ILE A 30 7.97 -6.49 -4.87
CA ILE A 30 8.40 -6.35 -6.26
C ILE A 30 8.05 -7.63 -7.03
N VAL A 31 7.41 -7.49 -8.20
CA VAL A 31 6.99 -8.61 -9.08
C VAL A 31 7.92 -8.73 -10.28
N GLY A 32 8.52 -7.63 -10.73
CA GLY A 32 9.44 -7.62 -11.88
C GLY A 32 10.22 -6.32 -12.00
N ILE A 33 11.30 -6.37 -12.76
CA ILE A 33 12.19 -5.23 -13.03
C ILE A 33 12.49 -5.22 -14.53
N VAL A 34 12.38 -4.05 -15.14
CA VAL A 34 12.76 -3.82 -16.54
C VAL A 34 13.65 -2.59 -16.58
N GLY A 35 14.94 -2.77 -16.85
CA GLY A 35 15.93 -1.67 -16.78
C GLY A 35 15.98 -1.03 -15.39
N ASP A 36 15.68 0.26 -15.32
CA ASP A 36 15.56 1.07 -14.11
C ASP A 36 14.12 1.12 -13.54
N ARG A 37 13.14 0.52 -14.22
CA ARG A 37 11.73 0.56 -13.83
C ARG A 37 11.33 -0.69 -13.04
N ILE A 38 10.71 -0.48 -11.89
CA ILE A 38 10.21 -1.53 -11.00
C ILE A 38 8.71 -1.73 -11.23
N ILE A 39 8.24 -2.98 -11.13
CA ILE A 39 6.82 -3.36 -11.14
C ILE A 39 6.45 -3.85 -9.75
N LEU A 40 5.55 -3.13 -9.08
CA LEU A 40 5.09 -3.46 -7.73
C LEU A 40 3.85 -4.35 -7.80
N TYR A 41 3.67 -5.20 -6.79
CA TYR A 41 2.54 -6.11 -6.70
C TYR A 41 1.21 -5.37 -6.46
N SER A 42 1.27 -4.27 -5.71
CA SER A 42 0.15 -3.36 -5.48
C SER A 42 -0.37 -2.77 -6.79
N ASP A 43 0.50 -2.38 -7.71
CA ASP A 43 0.11 -1.84 -9.03
C ASP A 43 -0.73 -2.83 -9.83
N ILE A 44 -0.32 -4.11 -9.86
CA ILE A 44 -1.05 -5.17 -10.57
C ILE A 44 -2.42 -5.40 -9.93
N LYS A 45 -2.48 -5.48 -8.60
CA LYS A 45 -3.75 -5.65 -7.89
C LYS A 45 -4.69 -4.47 -8.05
N ASN A 46 -4.16 -3.26 -8.03
CA ASN A 46 -4.93 -2.05 -8.26
C ASN A 46 -5.49 -2.03 -9.69
N THR A 47 -4.68 -2.40 -10.67
CA THR A 47 -5.10 -2.48 -12.08
C THR A 47 -6.24 -3.50 -12.26
N ILE A 48 -6.17 -4.66 -11.60
CA ILE A 48 -7.24 -5.67 -11.64
C ILE A 48 -8.50 -5.17 -10.93
N ALA A 49 -8.34 -4.51 -9.77
CA ALA A 49 -9.46 -3.93 -9.05
C ALA A 49 -10.14 -2.84 -9.88
N ASP A 50 -9.37 -2.03 -10.62
CA ASP A 50 -9.90 -1.02 -11.53
C ASP A 50 -10.60 -1.64 -12.74
N ALA A 51 -10.04 -2.72 -13.32
CA ALA A 51 -10.70 -3.46 -14.39
C ALA A 51 -12.04 -4.08 -13.94
N ALA A 52 -12.09 -4.60 -12.70
CA ALA A 52 -13.32 -5.10 -12.10
C ALA A 52 -14.35 -3.99 -11.88
N ARG A 53 -13.91 -2.80 -11.41
CA ARG A 53 -14.79 -1.61 -11.28
C ARG A 53 -15.33 -1.13 -12.62
N GLN A 54 -14.57 -1.30 -13.70
CA GLN A 54 -14.99 -0.98 -15.05
C GLN A 54 -15.97 -2.01 -15.64
N GLY A 55 -16.35 -3.05 -14.88
CA GLY A 55 -17.27 -4.09 -15.33
C GLY A 55 -16.63 -5.11 -16.27
N THR A 56 -15.30 -5.13 -16.37
CA THR A 56 -14.57 -6.13 -17.16
C THR A 56 -14.63 -7.46 -16.42
N ALA A 57 -15.07 -8.52 -17.10
CA ALA A 57 -15.00 -9.87 -16.55
C ALA A 57 -13.54 -10.21 -16.27
N VAL A 58 -13.15 -10.32 -14.99
CA VAL A 58 -11.78 -10.64 -14.60
C VAL A 58 -11.59 -12.15 -14.79
N PRO A 59 -10.85 -12.59 -15.82
CA PRO A 59 -10.60 -14.02 -16.02
C PRO A 59 -9.69 -14.55 -14.91
N ALA A 60 -9.73 -15.86 -14.66
CA ALA A 60 -8.89 -16.50 -13.63
C ALA A 60 -7.37 -16.31 -13.84
N ASN A 61 -6.95 -15.95 -15.06
CA ASN A 61 -5.56 -15.67 -15.43
C ASN A 61 -5.25 -14.17 -15.57
N ALA A 62 -6.12 -13.28 -15.10
CA ALA A 62 -5.96 -11.83 -15.24
C ALA A 62 -4.64 -11.34 -14.63
N GLU A 63 -4.21 -11.91 -13.50
CA GLU A 63 -2.94 -11.54 -12.86
C GLU A 63 -1.75 -11.73 -13.81
N CYS A 64 -1.63 -12.88 -14.47
CA CYS A 64 -0.53 -13.14 -15.41
C CYS A 64 -0.59 -12.21 -16.63
N GLN A 65 -1.78 -12.04 -17.23
CA GLN A 65 -1.95 -11.19 -18.41
C GLN A 65 -1.61 -9.72 -18.13
N ILE A 66 -2.03 -9.19 -16.99
CA ILE A 66 -1.74 -7.81 -16.59
C ILE A 66 -0.24 -7.63 -16.31
N ILE A 67 0.41 -8.63 -15.70
CA ILE A 67 1.88 -8.60 -15.49
C ILE A 67 2.62 -8.58 -16.82
N GLU A 68 2.24 -9.43 -17.78
CA GLU A 68 2.85 -9.48 -19.12
C GLU A 68 2.68 -8.15 -19.85
N GLN A 69 1.48 -7.56 -19.82
CA GLN A 69 1.21 -6.25 -20.42
C GLN A 69 2.04 -5.14 -19.77
N ALA A 70 2.17 -5.15 -18.44
CA ALA A 70 2.99 -4.19 -17.71
C ALA A 70 4.48 -4.31 -18.06
N LEU A 71 4.97 -5.53 -18.24
CA LEU A 71 6.34 -5.83 -18.69
C LEU A 71 6.60 -5.29 -20.09
N ILE A 72 5.72 -5.61 -21.05
CA ILE A 72 5.85 -5.16 -22.43
C ILE A 72 5.80 -3.63 -22.51
N SER A 73 4.83 -3.01 -21.84
CA SER A 73 4.68 -1.55 -21.83
C SER A 73 5.94 -0.85 -21.30
N LYS A 74 6.51 -1.35 -20.19
CA LYS A 74 7.74 -0.79 -19.63
C LYS A 74 8.98 -1.08 -20.49
N MET A 75 9.03 -2.23 -21.17
CA MET A 75 10.08 -2.52 -22.15
C MET A 75 10.06 -1.55 -23.34
N LEU A 76 8.87 -1.27 -23.88
CA LEU A 76 8.73 -0.32 -25.00
C LEU A 76 9.16 1.09 -24.59
N MET A 77 8.86 1.51 -23.36
CA MET A 77 9.29 2.81 -22.83
C MET A 77 10.81 2.94 -22.64
N LEU A 78 11.54 1.82 -22.51
CA LEU A 78 13.00 1.86 -22.38
C LEU A 78 13.73 1.97 -23.72
N GLN A 79 13.04 1.68 -24.82
CA GLN A 79 13.61 1.75 -26.17
C GLN A 79 13.41 3.13 -26.82
N ALA A 80 12.66 4.03 -26.18
CA ALA A 80 12.45 5.41 -26.62
C ALA A 80 13.47 6.37 -25.99
#